data_AF-A0A9E4U6P0-F1
#
_entry.id   AF-A0A9E4U6P0-F1
#
_cell.length_a   1.000
_cell.length_b   1.000
_cell.length_c   1.000
_cell.angle_alpha   90.00
_cell.angle_beta   90.00
_cell.angle_gamma   90.00
#
_symmetry.space_group_name_H-M   'P 1'
#
loop_
_entity.id
_entity.type
_entity.pdbx_description
1 polymer ?
#
loop_
_entity_poly.entity_id
_entity_poly.type
_entity_poly.pdbx_seq_one_letter_code
_entity_poly.pdbx_strand_id
1 'polypeptide(L)'
;MTLPRTSARVIRTADMPTTGSLRYVPPAINKIEDTGLSQLWLQDLALKILYFRGYLTGFKVSEAMALPYAGLTDLILEALKREKFVEVKAQVGIGEGAYQYGITEAGIARAREALERSQYAGPAPVPLAVYNEAIDRQSRSRPTVNPKSMKRALEDLILSETTFNQIGPAVNSGASIFLYGPPGNGKTTIARAIGRLLLLEDMTIPYAIDIDGQVVKLYDSVNHELSPDIEEETDGRGTGALK
;
A
#
# COMPACT_ATOMS: atom_id res chain seq x y z
N MET A 1 -30.19 31.10 -5.81
CA MET A 1 -30.57 30.36 -4.60
C MET A 1 -29.52 29.28 -4.37
N THR A 2 -28.42 29.65 -3.72
CA THR A 2 -27.23 28.82 -3.52
C THR A 2 -27.38 28.07 -2.20
N LEU A 3 -27.37 26.74 -2.27
CA LEU A 3 -27.40 25.88 -1.08
C LEU A 3 -26.14 26.13 -0.22
N PRO A 4 -26.27 26.23 1.11
CA PRO A 4 -25.11 26.34 1.98
C PRO A 4 -24.33 25.02 1.95
N ARG A 5 -23.05 25.10 1.62
CA ARG A 5 -22.10 23.99 1.77
C ARG A 5 -21.92 23.74 3.27
N THR A 6 -22.38 22.61 3.76
CA THR A 6 -22.05 22.11 5.10
C THR A 6 -20.55 21.83 5.13
N SER A 7 -19.80 22.71 5.79
CA SER A 7 -18.39 22.50 6.07
C SER A 7 -18.26 21.28 7.00
N ALA A 8 -17.79 20.16 6.46
CA ALA A 8 -17.39 19.02 7.29
C ALA A 8 -16.28 19.51 8.24
N ARG A 9 -16.57 19.45 9.55
CA ARG A 9 -15.65 19.87 10.60
C ARG A 9 -14.42 18.96 10.56
N VAL A 10 -13.30 19.48 10.08
CA VAL A 10 -12.01 18.77 10.11
C VAL A 10 -11.70 18.47 11.58
N ILE A 11 -11.66 17.19 11.93
CA ILE A 11 -11.42 16.74 13.29
C ILE A 11 -9.96 17.07 13.62
N ARG A 12 -9.73 18.03 14.52
CA ARG A 12 -8.39 18.33 15.04
C ARG A 12 -7.77 17.05 15.66
N THR A 13 -6.67 16.60 15.06
CA THR A 13 -5.90 15.36 15.32
C THR A 13 -5.24 15.31 16.70
N ALA A 14 -5.02 16.47 17.34
CA ALA A 14 -4.18 16.59 18.54
C ALA A 14 -4.70 15.93 19.84
N ASP A 15 -5.89 15.32 19.86
CA ASP A 15 -6.53 14.83 21.10
C ASP A 15 -7.21 13.45 20.93
N MET A 16 -6.83 12.72 19.88
CA MET A 16 -7.39 11.41 19.53
C MET A 16 -6.43 10.28 19.93
N PRO A 17 -6.95 9.11 20.34
CA PRO A 17 -6.12 7.97 20.71
C PRO A 17 -5.31 7.58 19.49
N THR A 18 -3.99 7.62 19.62
CA THR A 18 -3.04 7.25 18.58
C THR A 18 -2.09 6.22 19.18
N THR A 19 -1.92 5.05 18.56
CA THR A 19 -0.84 4.13 18.92
C THR A 19 0.49 4.54 18.30
N GLY A 20 0.91 5.79 18.52
CA GLY A 20 2.15 6.34 17.95
C GLY A 20 3.42 5.50 18.22
N SER A 21 3.38 4.54 19.15
CA SER A 21 4.49 3.64 19.49
C SER A 21 4.40 2.20 18.95
N LEU A 22 3.31 1.80 18.30
CA LEU A 22 3.10 0.41 17.82
C LEU A 22 2.69 0.32 16.34
N ARG A 23 3.02 1.35 15.54
CA ARG A 23 2.81 1.31 14.10
C ARG A 23 3.65 0.19 13.49
N TYR A 24 2.99 -0.71 12.77
CA TYR A 24 3.65 -1.76 12.03
C TYR A 24 4.47 -1.12 10.91
N VAL A 25 5.74 -1.50 10.82
CA VAL A 25 6.62 -1.11 9.71
C VAL A 25 7.04 -2.41 9.01
N PRO A 26 6.81 -2.53 7.69
CA PRO A 26 7.30 -3.67 6.93
C PRO A 26 8.82 -3.82 7.09
N PRO A 27 9.34 -5.05 7.15
CA PRO A 27 10.78 -5.26 7.22
C PRO A 27 11.47 -4.71 5.96
N ALA A 28 12.68 -4.17 6.13
CA ALA A 28 13.49 -3.75 5.00
C ALA A 28 13.87 -4.95 4.11
N ILE A 29 13.73 -4.78 2.80
CA ILE A 29 14.02 -5.80 1.79
C ILE A 29 15.42 -5.51 1.23
N ASN A 30 16.36 -6.46 1.36
CA ASN A 30 17.75 -6.25 0.95
C ASN A 30 18.28 -7.32 -0.04
N LYS A 31 17.48 -8.35 -0.30
CA LYS A 31 17.77 -9.42 -1.28
C LYS A 31 16.48 -9.90 -1.93
N ILE A 32 16.61 -10.64 -3.03
CA ILE A 32 15.47 -11.14 -3.81
C ILE A 32 14.53 -11.99 -2.94
N GLU A 33 15.07 -12.83 -2.07
CA GLU A 33 14.29 -13.75 -1.24
C GLU A 33 13.37 -13.02 -0.25
N ASP A 34 13.74 -11.81 0.18
CA ASP A 34 12.95 -10.99 1.10
C ASP A 34 11.64 -10.51 0.45
N THR A 35 11.59 -10.44 -0.89
CA THR A 35 10.36 -10.09 -1.61
C THR A 35 9.30 -11.20 -1.55
N GLY A 36 9.73 -12.44 -1.29
CA GLY A 36 8.90 -13.64 -1.43
C GLY A 36 8.54 -13.99 -2.88
N LEU A 37 9.12 -13.30 -3.86
CA LEU A 37 8.94 -13.56 -5.30
C LEU A 37 10.16 -14.28 -5.87
N SER A 38 9.94 -15.09 -6.91
CA SER A 38 11.05 -15.74 -7.62
C SER A 38 11.83 -14.75 -8.50
N GLN A 39 13.13 -14.98 -8.68
CA GLN A 39 13.96 -14.17 -9.55
C GLN A 39 13.42 -14.12 -11.00
N LEU A 40 12.94 -15.25 -11.53
CA LEU A 40 12.35 -15.32 -12.88
C LEU A 40 11.10 -14.44 -13.00
N TRP A 41 10.28 -14.39 -11.95
CA TRP A 41 9.09 -13.54 -11.93
C TRP A 41 9.48 -12.05 -11.94
N LEU A 42 10.50 -11.67 -11.16
CA LEU A 42 11.02 -10.29 -11.13
C LEU A 42 11.69 -9.88 -12.44
N GLN A 43 12.39 -10.82 -13.11
CA GLN A 43 12.92 -10.62 -14.46
C GLN A 43 11.80 -10.37 -15.48
N ASP A 44 10.75 -11.20 -15.47
CA ASP A 44 9.57 -11.03 -16.31
C ASP A 44 8.90 -9.66 -16.02
N LEU A 45 8.83 -9.21 -14.75
CA LEU A 45 8.32 -7.89 -14.38
C LEU A 45 9.19 -6.75 -14.96
N ALA A 46 10.51 -6.83 -14.81
CA ALA A 46 11.43 -5.82 -15.34
C ALA A 46 11.34 -5.73 -16.88
N LEU A 47 11.25 -6.88 -17.57
CA LEU A 47 11.05 -6.93 -19.02
C LEU A 47 9.71 -6.32 -19.44
N LYS A 48 8.62 -6.59 -18.72
CA LYS A 48 7.31 -5.95 -18.98
C LYS A 48 7.38 -4.43 -18.84
N ILE A 49 8.06 -3.93 -17.80
CA ILE A 49 8.24 -2.49 -17.59
C ILE A 49 9.03 -1.86 -18.73
N LEU A 50 10.17 -2.46 -19.12
CA LEU A 50 10.98 -1.99 -20.24
C LEU A 50 10.24 -2.08 -21.58
N TYR A 51 9.44 -3.13 -21.79
CA TYR A 51 8.63 -3.30 -22.99
C TYR A 51 7.63 -2.14 -23.18
N PHE A 52 6.96 -1.70 -22.10
CA PHE A 52 6.00 -0.60 -22.18
C PHE A 52 6.65 0.80 -22.18
N ARG A 53 7.77 0.98 -21.48
CA ARG A 53 8.39 2.31 -21.27
C ARG A 53 9.61 2.57 -22.15
N GLY A 54 10.08 1.59 -22.92
CA GLY A 54 11.26 1.70 -23.77
C GLY A 54 12.55 1.77 -22.96
N TYR A 55 13.39 2.76 -23.26
CA TYR A 55 14.71 2.89 -22.64
C TYR A 55 14.62 3.52 -21.24
N LEU A 56 15.00 2.76 -20.21
CA LEU A 56 15.04 3.22 -18.82
C LEU A 56 16.42 3.03 -18.20
N THR A 57 16.79 3.92 -17.28
CA THR A 57 17.95 3.68 -16.43
C THR A 57 17.65 2.59 -15.41
N GLY A 58 18.68 1.93 -14.89
CA GLY A 58 18.54 0.95 -13.80
C GLY A 58 17.77 1.52 -12.59
N PHE A 59 18.05 2.77 -12.21
CA PHE A 59 17.30 3.47 -11.16
C PHE A 59 15.81 3.66 -11.50
N LYS A 60 15.48 3.94 -12.76
CA LYS A 60 14.08 4.09 -13.19
C LYS A 60 13.33 2.76 -13.26
N VAL A 61 14.05 1.66 -13.54
CA VAL A 61 13.48 0.31 -13.43
C VAL A 61 13.20 -0.02 -11.96
N SER A 62 14.15 0.23 -11.06
CA SER A 62 14.01 0.07 -9.60
C SER A 62 12.82 0.86 -9.04
N GLU A 63 12.69 2.14 -9.40
CA GLU A 63 11.56 3.00 -9.01
C GLU A 63 10.23 2.45 -9.53
N ALA A 64 10.17 2.00 -10.78
CA ALA A 64 8.96 1.43 -11.36
C ALA A 64 8.53 0.10 -10.72
N MET A 65 9.51 -0.69 -10.26
CA MET A 65 9.29 -1.93 -9.50
C MET A 65 9.05 -1.67 -8.02
N ALA A 66 9.26 -0.45 -7.51
CA ALA A 66 9.26 -0.12 -6.09
C ALA A 66 10.17 -1.04 -5.25
N LEU A 67 11.32 -1.42 -5.82
CA LEU A 67 12.35 -2.24 -5.16
C LEU A 67 13.66 -1.47 -5.08
N PRO A 68 14.48 -1.68 -4.04
CA PRO A 68 15.82 -1.10 -3.97
C PRO A 68 16.66 -1.44 -5.20
N TYR A 69 17.52 -0.50 -5.63
CA TYR A 69 18.40 -0.76 -6.75
C TYR A 69 19.49 -1.77 -6.37
N ALA A 70 20.24 -1.49 -5.29
CA ALA A 70 21.35 -2.32 -4.83
C ALA A 70 20.88 -3.63 -4.20
N GLY A 71 21.48 -4.75 -4.61
CA GLY A 71 21.20 -6.09 -4.09
C GLY A 71 19.90 -6.74 -4.60
N LEU A 72 19.15 -6.06 -5.48
CA LEU A 72 17.91 -6.58 -6.06
C LEU A 72 17.81 -6.23 -7.56
N THR A 73 17.50 -4.97 -7.88
CA THR A 73 17.23 -4.57 -9.27
C THR A 73 18.49 -4.67 -10.13
N ASP A 74 19.65 -4.35 -9.57
CA ASP A 74 20.96 -4.57 -10.19
C ASP A 74 21.17 -6.04 -10.60
N LEU A 75 20.93 -7.00 -9.69
CA LEU A 75 21.07 -8.44 -9.95
C LEU A 75 20.09 -8.93 -11.01
N ILE A 76 18.86 -8.40 -11.02
CA ILE A 76 17.84 -8.72 -12.03
C ILE A 76 18.30 -8.22 -13.40
N LEU A 77 18.74 -6.97 -13.50
CA LEU A 77 19.20 -6.37 -14.75
C LEU A 77 20.50 -7.02 -15.25
N GLU A 78 21.41 -7.39 -14.36
CA GLU A 78 22.63 -8.12 -14.70
C GLU A 78 22.30 -9.50 -15.29
N ALA A 79 21.37 -10.25 -14.67
CA ALA A 79 20.93 -11.53 -15.19
C ALA A 79 20.28 -11.39 -16.58
N LEU A 80 19.36 -10.44 -16.75
CA LEU A 80 18.73 -10.16 -18.05
C LEU A 80 19.75 -9.76 -19.12
N LYS A 81 20.78 -8.99 -18.75
CA LYS A 81 21.86 -8.59 -19.65
C LYS A 81 22.72 -9.80 -20.04
N ARG A 82 23.09 -10.66 -19.08
CA ARG A 82 23.86 -11.89 -19.32
C ARG A 82 23.11 -12.84 -20.25
N GLU A 83 21.79 -12.92 -20.12
CA GLU A 83 20.90 -13.73 -20.96
C GLU A 83 20.55 -13.05 -22.30
N LYS A 84 21.08 -11.83 -22.55
CA LYS A 84 20.86 -11.02 -23.76
C LYS A 84 19.41 -10.60 -24.01
N PHE A 85 18.58 -10.58 -22.97
CA PHE A 85 17.21 -10.03 -23.05
C PHE A 85 17.21 -8.49 -22.99
N VAL A 86 18.23 -7.91 -22.37
CA VAL A 86 18.47 -6.47 -22.38
C VAL A 86 19.92 -6.16 -22.75
N GLU A 87 20.15 -4.93 -23.18
CA GLU A 87 21.47 -4.40 -23.51
C GLU A 87 21.61 -2.98 -22.95
N VAL A 88 22.85 -2.56 -22.67
CA VAL A 88 23.14 -1.19 -22.24
C VAL A 88 23.34 -0.33 -23.49
N LYS A 89 22.48 0.66 -23.70
CA LYS A 89 22.53 1.59 -24.84
C LYS A 89 23.44 2.78 -24.58
N ALA A 90 23.41 3.30 -23.36
CA ALA A 90 24.17 4.47 -22.95
C ALA A 90 24.37 4.46 -21.44
N GLN A 91 25.24 5.34 -20.96
CA GLN A 91 25.38 5.66 -19.54
C GLN A 91 25.03 7.13 -19.33
N VAL A 92 24.04 7.41 -18.49
CA VAL A 92 23.55 8.77 -18.23
C VAL A 92 23.80 9.13 -16.77
N GLY A 93 25.06 9.37 -16.42
CA GLY A 93 25.50 9.70 -15.07
C GLY A 93 26.56 8.75 -14.53
N ILE A 94 26.69 8.71 -13.20
CA ILE A 94 27.74 7.96 -12.49
C ILE A 94 27.12 6.71 -11.85
N GLY A 95 27.82 5.59 -11.95
CA GLY A 95 27.42 4.31 -11.38
C GLY A 95 26.55 3.46 -12.30
N GLU A 96 26.40 2.18 -11.97
CA GLU A 96 25.74 1.19 -12.83
C GLU A 96 24.22 1.40 -12.91
N GLY A 97 23.61 2.00 -11.89
CA GLY A 97 22.18 2.37 -11.91
C GLY A 97 21.84 3.45 -12.93
N ALA A 98 22.85 4.19 -13.41
CA ALA A 98 22.72 5.18 -14.46
C ALA A 98 22.84 4.60 -15.88
N TYR A 99 23.10 3.29 -16.02
CA TYR A 99 23.04 2.62 -17.31
C TYR A 99 21.62 2.63 -17.85
N GLN A 100 21.47 3.08 -19.09
CA GLN A 100 20.23 3.06 -19.83
C GLN A 100 20.10 1.71 -20.54
N TYR A 101 19.12 0.92 -20.10
CA TYR A 101 18.83 -0.40 -20.62
C TYR A 101 17.81 -0.31 -21.75
N GLY A 102 18.04 -1.09 -22.80
CA GLY A 102 17.09 -1.34 -23.87
C GLY A 102 16.76 -2.82 -23.97
N ILE A 103 15.50 -3.12 -24.26
CA ILE A 103 15.03 -4.49 -24.49
C ILE A 103 15.45 -4.96 -25.89
N THR A 104 15.99 -6.17 -25.99
CA THR A 104 16.37 -6.79 -27.27
C THR A 104 15.18 -7.49 -27.92
N GLU A 105 15.32 -8.00 -29.15
CA GLU A 105 14.26 -8.80 -29.78
C GLU A 105 13.91 -10.05 -28.97
N ALA A 106 14.91 -10.73 -28.39
CA ALA A 106 14.70 -11.86 -27.50
C ALA A 106 13.97 -11.44 -26.22
N GLY A 107 14.31 -10.28 -25.65
CA GLY A 107 13.62 -9.72 -24.50
C GLY A 107 12.17 -9.36 -24.81
N ILE A 108 11.89 -8.80 -25.99
CA ILE A 108 10.54 -8.49 -26.46
C ILE A 108 9.69 -9.76 -26.58
N ALA A 109 10.23 -10.82 -27.18
CA ALA A 109 9.55 -12.10 -27.27
C ALA A 109 9.20 -12.64 -25.87
N ARG A 110 10.18 -12.63 -24.95
CA ARG A 110 9.97 -13.08 -23.57
C ARG A 110 8.94 -12.23 -22.81
N ALA A 111 8.97 -10.91 -22.98
CA ALA A 111 8.01 -9.99 -22.37
C ALA A 111 6.58 -10.28 -22.86
N ARG A 112 6.38 -10.58 -24.15
CA ARG A 112 5.07 -10.94 -24.70
C ARG A 112 4.54 -12.24 -24.10
N GLU A 113 5.37 -13.28 -24.00
CA GLU A 113 4.99 -14.53 -23.31
C GLU A 113 4.61 -14.28 -21.84
N ALA A 114 5.34 -13.42 -21.14
CA ALA A 114 5.02 -13.05 -19.76
C ALA A 114 3.69 -12.28 -19.66
N LEU A 115 3.40 -11.40 -20.61
CA LEU A 115 2.15 -10.66 -20.69
C LEU A 115 0.94 -11.57 -20.96
N GLU A 116 1.10 -12.62 -21.75
CA GLU A 116 0.05 -13.63 -21.96
C GLU A 116 -0.37 -14.32 -20.65
N ARG A 117 0.55 -14.48 -19.69
CA ARG A 117 0.26 -15.01 -18.36
C ARG A 117 -0.29 -13.95 -17.40
N SER A 118 0.28 -12.74 -17.45
CA SER A 118 -0.10 -11.62 -16.58
C SER A 118 0.27 -10.28 -17.19
N GLN A 119 -0.76 -9.46 -17.42
CA GLN A 119 -0.64 -8.10 -17.96
C GLN A 119 -0.08 -7.08 -16.96
N TYR A 120 0.14 -7.48 -15.71
CA TYR A 120 0.58 -6.57 -14.66
C TYR A 120 2.04 -6.10 -14.89
N ALA A 121 2.24 -4.77 -14.91
CA ALA A 121 3.54 -4.12 -15.06
C ALA A 121 3.62 -2.86 -14.17
N GLY A 122 3.74 -3.07 -12.86
CA GLY A 122 3.84 -2.01 -11.85
C GLY A 122 4.77 -2.39 -10.69
N PRO A 123 4.59 -1.79 -9.50
CA PRO A 123 5.32 -2.16 -8.29
C PRO A 123 5.33 -3.68 -8.03
N ALA A 124 6.41 -4.23 -7.52
CA ALA A 124 6.49 -5.65 -7.20
C ALA A 124 5.38 -6.02 -6.20
N PRO A 125 4.53 -7.02 -6.51
CA PRO A 125 3.43 -7.41 -5.65
C PRO A 125 3.94 -8.14 -4.42
N VAL A 126 3.20 -8.05 -3.32
CA VAL A 126 3.52 -8.77 -2.09
C VAL A 126 2.74 -10.08 -2.06
N PRO A 127 3.38 -11.25 -1.79
CA PRO A 127 2.66 -12.51 -1.67
C PRO A 127 1.54 -12.44 -0.61
N LEU A 128 0.38 -13.02 -0.92
CA LEU A 128 -0.80 -12.97 -0.05
C LEU A 128 -0.52 -13.42 1.39
N ALA A 129 0.31 -14.46 1.56
CA ALA A 129 0.69 -14.95 2.88
C ALA A 129 1.42 -13.89 3.72
N VAL A 130 2.34 -13.15 3.11
CA VAL A 130 3.09 -12.06 3.76
C VAL A 130 2.16 -10.90 4.10
N TYR A 131 1.23 -10.56 3.21
CA TYR A 131 0.22 -9.54 3.47
C TYR A 131 -0.69 -9.93 4.64
N ASN A 132 -1.16 -11.17 4.70
CA ASN A 132 -2.01 -11.66 5.79
C ASN A 132 -1.29 -11.58 7.15
N GLU A 133 0.00 -11.95 7.19
CA GLU A 133 0.81 -11.82 8.40
C GLU A 133 0.97 -10.35 8.84
N ALA A 134 1.19 -9.44 7.89
CA ALA A 134 1.26 -8.01 8.15
C ALA A 134 -0.06 -7.47 8.75
N ILE A 135 -1.21 -7.86 8.19
CA ILE A 135 -2.53 -7.47 8.72
C ILE A 135 -2.77 -8.03 10.12
N ASP A 136 -2.41 -9.30 10.38
CA ASP A 136 -2.57 -9.88 11.72
C ASP A 136 -1.74 -9.11 12.76
N ARG A 137 -0.48 -8.78 12.44
CA ARG A 137 0.39 -7.97 13.32
C ARG A 137 -0.18 -6.56 13.55
N GLN A 138 -0.68 -5.90 12.50
CA GLN A 138 -1.33 -4.59 12.60
C GLN A 138 -2.60 -4.61 13.46
N SER A 139 -3.39 -5.70 13.39
CA SER A 139 -4.64 -5.81 14.14
C SER A 139 -4.45 -5.85 15.67
N ARG A 140 -3.28 -6.31 16.13
CA ARG A 140 -2.95 -6.46 17.56
C ARG A 140 -2.58 -5.13 18.23
N SER A 141 -2.27 -4.11 17.45
CA SER A 141 -1.89 -2.79 17.94
C SER A 141 -3.08 -1.83 18.09
N ARG A 142 -4.33 -2.28 17.98
CA ARG A 142 -5.49 -1.38 17.99
C ARG A 142 -5.58 -0.56 19.29
N PRO A 143 -5.76 0.77 19.21
CA PRO A 143 -5.85 1.63 20.37
C PRO A 143 -7.14 1.33 21.14
N THR A 144 -7.05 1.30 22.46
CA THR A 144 -8.23 1.30 23.33
C THR A 144 -9.04 2.59 23.12
N VAL A 145 -10.30 2.45 22.72
CA VAL A 145 -11.21 3.56 22.57
C VAL A 145 -11.66 4.02 23.95
N ASN A 146 -11.27 5.25 24.33
CA ASN A 146 -11.69 5.84 25.59
C ASN A 146 -13.08 6.51 25.48
N PRO A 147 -13.80 6.72 26.60
CA PRO A 147 -15.14 7.31 26.59
C PRO A 147 -15.20 8.73 26.00
N LYS A 148 -14.14 9.55 26.18
CA LYS A 148 -14.07 10.93 25.66
C LYS A 148 -14.05 10.92 24.12
N SER A 149 -13.24 10.05 23.53
CA SER A 149 -13.11 9.87 22.08
C SER A 149 -14.38 9.30 21.46
N MET A 150 -15.01 8.32 22.13
CA MET A 150 -16.31 7.78 21.72
C MET A 150 -17.40 8.87 21.73
N LYS A 151 -17.48 9.66 22.81
CA LYS A 151 -18.45 10.76 22.93
C LYS A 151 -18.26 11.81 21.85
N ARG A 152 -17.01 12.14 21.51
CA ARG A 152 -16.68 13.07 20.43
C ARG A 152 -17.04 12.51 19.05
N ALA A 153 -16.77 11.24 18.78
CA ALA A 153 -17.10 10.61 17.50
C ALA A 153 -18.62 10.49 17.28
N LEU A 154 -19.39 10.38 18.35
CA LEU A 154 -20.85 10.27 18.32
C LEU A 154 -21.55 11.60 18.65
N GLU A 155 -20.85 12.75 18.66
CA GLU A 155 -21.41 14.03 19.10
C GLU A 155 -22.59 14.50 18.25
N ASP A 156 -22.56 14.18 16.95
CA ASP A 156 -23.62 14.51 15.99
C ASP A 156 -24.82 13.55 16.04
N LEU A 157 -24.79 12.55 16.94
CA LEU A 157 -25.81 11.52 17.08
C LEU A 157 -26.56 11.66 18.41
N ILE A 158 -27.90 11.74 18.33
CA ILE A 158 -28.76 11.70 19.51
C ILE A 158 -28.92 10.23 19.94
N LEU A 159 -28.14 9.81 20.94
CA LEU A 159 -28.17 8.46 21.49
C LEU A 159 -28.64 8.49 22.95
N SER A 160 -29.39 7.47 23.37
CA SER A 160 -29.68 7.28 24.79
C SER A 160 -28.41 6.90 25.55
N GLU A 161 -28.33 7.23 26.85
CA GLU A 161 -27.19 6.83 27.69
C GLU A 161 -27.01 5.31 27.72
N THR A 162 -28.11 4.54 27.71
CA THR A 162 -28.06 3.07 27.68
C THR A 162 -27.38 2.55 26.40
N THR A 163 -27.72 3.11 25.25
CA THR A 163 -27.11 2.76 23.96
C THR A 163 -25.64 3.17 23.94
N PHE A 164 -25.31 4.37 24.41
CA PHE A 164 -23.93 4.85 24.47
C PHE A 164 -23.04 3.95 25.34
N ASN A 165 -23.54 3.55 26.52
CA ASN A 165 -22.82 2.69 27.47
C ASN A 165 -22.63 1.26 26.96
N GLN A 166 -23.43 0.79 26.00
CA GLN A 166 -23.26 -0.52 25.35
C GLN A 166 -22.23 -0.48 24.20
N ILE A 167 -22.15 0.64 23.48
CA ILE A 167 -21.26 0.78 22.32
C ILE A 167 -19.78 0.73 22.73
N GLY A 168 -19.41 1.43 23.82
CA GLY A 168 -18.01 1.50 24.28
C GLY A 168 -17.35 0.13 24.49
N PRO A 169 -17.90 -0.73 25.36
CA PRO A 169 -17.40 -2.09 25.57
C PRO A 169 -17.44 -2.95 24.30
N ALA A 170 -18.51 -2.84 23.50
CA ALA A 170 -18.64 -3.61 22.26
C ALA A 170 -17.52 -3.27 21.26
N VAL A 171 -17.18 -1.98 21.12
CA VAL A 171 -16.12 -1.51 20.22
C VAL A 171 -14.74 -1.98 20.71
N ASN A 172 -14.46 -1.86 22.01
CA ASN A 172 -13.20 -2.34 22.59
C ASN A 172 -13.05 -3.87 22.60
N SER A 173 -14.16 -4.61 22.57
CA SER A 173 -14.11 -6.08 22.51
C SER A 173 -13.49 -6.63 21.22
N GLY A 174 -13.46 -5.82 20.15
CA GLY A 174 -13.03 -6.26 18.82
C GLY A 174 -13.98 -7.26 18.14
N ALA A 175 -15.08 -7.65 18.80
CA ALA A 175 -16.07 -8.58 18.27
C ALA A 175 -16.99 -7.91 17.23
N SER A 176 -17.67 -8.73 16.42
CA SER A 176 -18.66 -8.25 15.46
C SER A 176 -19.86 -7.61 16.18
N ILE A 177 -20.22 -6.39 15.78
CA ILE A 177 -21.37 -5.65 16.30
C ILE A 177 -22.50 -5.68 15.27
N PHE A 178 -23.69 -6.12 15.69
CA PHE A 178 -24.87 -6.12 14.84
C PHE A 178 -25.82 -4.97 15.21
N LEU A 179 -25.96 -3.99 14.33
CA LEU A 179 -26.84 -2.83 14.52
C LEU A 179 -28.19 -3.08 13.83
N TYR A 180 -29.26 -3.26 14.60
CA TYR A 180 -30.61 -3.57 14.07
C TYR A 180 -31.69 -2.57 14.52
N GLY A 181 -32.87 -2.65 13.91
CA GLY A 181 -34.06 -1.85 14.23
C GLY A 181 -34.67 -1.12 13.03
N PRO A 182 -35.71 -0.29 13.23
CA PRO A 182 -36.41 0.42 12.15
C PRO A 182 -35.49 1.34 11.31
N PRO A 183 -35.79 1.57 10.01
CA PRO A 183 -35.05 2.53 9.18
C PRO A 183 -35.16 3.95 9.76
N GLY A 184 -34.14 4.79 9.53
CA GLY A 184 -34.12 6.17 10.03
C GLY A 184 -33.47 6.38 11.42
N ASN A 185 -33.25 5.32 12.20
CA ASN A 185 -32.66 5.41 13.55
C ASN A 185 -31.11 5.51 13.57
N GLY A 186 -30.50 6.09 12.53
CA GLY A 186 -29.06 6.39 12.56
C GLY A 186 -28.09 5.21 12.56
N LYS A 187 -28.51 3.96 12.34
CA LYS A 187 -27.63 2.76 12.31
C LYS A 187 -26.40 2.92 11.42
N THR A 188 -26.61 3.32 10.17
CA THR A 188 -25.51 3.55 9.21
C THR A 188 -24.60 4.68 9.68
N THR A 189 -25.16 5.70 10.33
CA THR A 189 -24.40 6.84 10.86
C THR A 189 -23.55 6.42 12.06
N ILE A 190 -24.10 5.62 12.99
CA ILE A 190 -23.36 5.01 14.11
C ILE A 190 -22.22 4.14 13.58
N ALA A 191 -22.51 3.25 12.61
CA ALA A 191 -21.50 2.39 11.98
C ALA A 191 -20.36 3.20 11.36
N ARG A 192 -20.69 4.29 10.64
CA ARG A 192 -19.69 5.18 10.04
C ARG A 192 -18.88 5.94 11.08
N ALA A 193 -19.50 6.42 12.16
CA ALA A 193 -18.82 7.14 13.23
C ALA A 193 -17.85 6.24 14.00
N ILE A 194 -18.30 5.02 14.36
CA ILE A 194 -17.45 4.00 14.98
C ILE A 194 -16.35 3.57 14.01
N GLY A 195 -16.69 3.32 12.75
CA GLY A 195 -15.74 2.93 11.71
C GLY A 195 -14.64 3.99 11.55
N ARG A 196 -15.01 5.27 11.46
CA ARG A 196 -14.04 6.37 11.44
C ARG A 196 -13.16 6.32 12.68
N LEU A 197 -13.74 6.30 13.87
CA LEU A 197 -12.99 6.28 15.14
C LEU A 197 -11.98 5.12 15.23
N LEU A 198 -12.34 3.94 14.72
CA LEU A 198 -11.48 2.75 14.71
C LEU A 198 -10.42 2.75 13.60
N LEU A 199 -10.74 3.37 12.46
CA LEU A 199 -9.89 3.43 11.26
C LEU A 199 -9.12 4.76 11.16
N LEU A 200 -9.00 5.52 12.25
CA LEU A 200 -8.22 6.76 12.29
C LEU A 200 -6.72 6.52 12.17
N GLU A 201 -6.26 5.28 12.35
CA GLU A 201 -4.85 4.93 12.27
C GLU A 201 -4.45 4.53 10.86
N ASP A 202 -3.23 4.91 10.51
CA ASP A 202 -2.63 4.53 9.24
C ASP A 202 -2.46 3.03 9.18
N MET A 203 -2.82 2.44 8.04
CA MET A 203 -2.64 1.04 7.77
C MET A 203 -1.66 0.88 6.62
N THR A 204 -0.59 0.10 6.84
CA THR A 204 0.30 -0.27 5.75
C THR A 204 -0.37 -1.36 4.91
N ILE A 205 -0.56 -1.06 3.62
CA ILE A 205 -1.04 -1.99 2.61
C ILE A 205 -0.08 -2.00 1.42
N PRO A 206 0.09 -3.15 0.74
CA PRO A 206 0.86 -3.19 -0.50
C PRO A 206 0.08 -2.55 -1.65
N TYR A 207 0.82 -2.12 -2.68
CA TYR A 207 0.19 -1.63 -3.92
C TYR A 207 -0.58 -2.74 -4.65
N ALA A 208 0.01 -3.93 -4.72
CA ALA A 208 -0.57 -5.12 -5.33
C ALA A 208 -0.18 -6.37 -4.54
N ILE A 209 -0.98 -7.41 -4.66
CA ILE A 209 -0.76 -8.72 -4.04
C ILE A 209 -0.60 -9.81 -5.09
N ASP A 210 0.27 -10.77 -4.80
CA ASP A 210 0.44 -11.99 -5.61
C ASP A 210 -0.32 -13.15 -4.97
N ILE A 211 -1.15 -13.81 -5.79
CA ILE A 211 -1.98 -14.96 -5.44
C ILE A 211 -1.71 -16.04 -6.48
N ASP A 212 -0.83 -16.99 -6.15
CA ASP A 212 -0.45 -18.10 -7.03
C ASP A 212 -0.03 -17.65 -8.45
N GLY A 213 0.74 -16.54 -8.54
CA GLY A 213 1.20 -15.96 -9.79
C GLY A 213 0.22 -15.01 -10.48
N GLN A 214 -1.00 -14.86 -9.95
CA GLN A 214 -1.95 -13.83 -10.37
C GLN A 214 -1.79 -12.57 -9.53
N VAL A 215 -1.72 -11.42 -10.18
CA VAL A 215 -1.54 -10.14 -9.47
C VAL A 215 -2.87 -9.40 -9.36
N VAL A 216 -3.23 -9.06 -8.13
CA VAL A 216 -4.42 -8.23 -7.84
C VAL A 216 -3.95 -6.89 -7.29
N LYS A 217 -4.39 -5.80 -7.94
CA LYS A 217 -4.14 -4.44 -7.43
C LYS A 217 -4.98 -4.23 -6.18
N LEU A 218 -4.32 -3.90 -5.06
CA LEU A 218 -4.98 -3.67 -3.78
C LEU A 218 -5.15 -2.17 -3.53
N TYR A 219 -4.12 -1.37 -3.79
CA TYR A 219 -4.19 0.07 -3.65
C TYR A 219 -5.12 0.70 -4.70
N ASP A 220 -5.93 1.64 -4.26
CA ASP A 220 -6.91 2.36 -5.07
C ASP A 220 -6.93 3.82 -4.65
N SER A 221 -6.50 4.71 -5.56
CA SER A 221 -6.39 6.15 -5.30
C SER A 221 -7.73 6.86 -5.12
N VAL A 222 -8.86 6.21 -5.42
CA VAL A 222 -10.20 6.79 -5.19
C VAL A 222 -10.67 6.52 -3.75
N ASN A 223 -10.29 5.36 -3.21
CA ASN A 223 -10.80 4.88 -1.92
C ASN A 223 -9.76 4.93 -0.79
N HIS A 224 -8.48 4.89 -1.12
CA HIS A 224 -7.38 5.00 -0.16
C HIS A 224 -6.84 6.42 -0.15
N GLU A 225 -6.58 6.92 1.06
CA GLU A 225 -5.93 8.20 1.31
C GLU A 225 -4.53 7.92 1.86
N LEU A 226 -3.50 8.58 1.33
CA LEU A 226 -2.14 8.43 1.83
C LEU A 226 -2.03 9.07 3.21
N SER A 227 -1.26 8.44 4.09
CA SER A 227 -0.96 9.01 5.40
C SER A 227 -0.12 10.27 5.25
N PRO A 228 -0.45 11.37 5.96
CA PRO A 228 0.33 12.62 5.90
C PRO A 228 1.78 12.43 6.35
N ASP A 229 2.05 11.44 7.21
CA ASP A 229 3.40 11.16 7.71
C ASP A 229 4.33 10.61 6.60
N ILE A 230 3.77 10.03 5.53
CA ILE A 230 4.53 9.58 4.36
C ILE A 230 4.88 10.77 3.45
N GLU A 231 4.06 11.83 3.42
CA GLU A 231 4.35 13.01 2.60
C GLU A 231 5.66 13.69 3.06
N GLU A 232 5.98 13.69 4.36
CA GLU A 232 7.21 14.30 4.89
C GLU A 232 8.48 13.46 4.63
N GLU A 233 8.40 12.13 4.54
CA GLU A 233 9.57 11.26 4.24
C GLU A 233 9.90 11.15 2.74
N THR A 234 8.97 11.51 1.85
CA THR A 234 9.19 11.45 0.39
C THR A 234 10.14 12.52 -0.17
N ASP A 235 10.71 13.38 0.68
CA ASP A 235 11.77 14.32 0.33
C ASP A 235 13.16 13.63 0.21
N GLY A 236 13.29 12.76 -0.81
CA GLY A 236 14.46 12.82 -1.69
C GLY A 236 15.67 11.90 -1.47
N ARG A 237 15.61 10.75 -0.78
CA ARG A 237 16.83 9.89 -0.62
C ARG A 237 16.73 8.37 -0.86
N GLY A 238 15.58 7.81 -1.23
CA GLY A 238 15.46 6.37 -1.49
C GLY A 238 14.82 6.05 -2.83
N THR A 239 15.46 5.21 -3.65
CA THR A 239 14.90 4.72 -4.94
C THR A 239 13.76 3.70 -4.76
N GLY A 240 13.30 3.46 -3.53
CA GLY A 240 12.28 2.47 -3.18
C GLY A 240 11.09 3.02 -2.38
N ALA A 241 11.01 4.33 -2.12
CA ALA A 241 9.82 4.93 -1.52
C ALA A 241 8.84 5.35 -2.63
N LEU A 242 7.62 4.79 -2.62
CA LEU A 242 6.56 5.21 -3.53
C LEU A 242 6.15 6.66 -3.20
N LYS A 243 5.93 7.47 -4.24
CA LYS A 243 5.17 8.71 -4.20
C LYS A 243 3.68 8.43 -4.37
#